data_AF-L0A1L1-F1
#
_entry.id   AF-L0A1L1-F1
#
_cell.length_a   1.000
_cell.length_b   1.000
_cell.length_c   1.000
_cell.angle_alpha   90.00
_cell.angle_beta   90.00
_cell.angle_gamma   90.00
#
_symmetry.space_group_name_H-M   'P 1'
#
loop_
_entity.id
_entity.type
_entity.pdbx_description
1 polymer ?
#
loop_
_entity_poly.entity_id
_entity_poly.type
_entity_poly.pdbx_seq_one_letter_code
_entity_poly.pdbx_strand_id
1 'polypeptide(L)'
;MHRDTALNKRPANTDTTRSECPHSHLHNLILLLLPSSMPIVLPESVERQLTSDNYQRDNPSCVTAALNDLGVRPSTAFVEFYSRFTGAVGSDTVHFELLDLCENGEDNILHLTQAAREHIGLAHRFLMLAPYGDGGFLILDTESDQVFYVDAEGGTDDVANGVVEPEATSFHEFLASYFAGPVDTPSVA
;
A
#
# COMPACT_ATOMS: atom_id res chain seq x y z
N MET A 1 2.09 -48.08 -37.76
CA MET A 1 2.37 -49.53 -37.82
C MET A 1 3.81 -49.66 -38.31
N HIS A 2 4.81 -50.17 -37.60
CA HIS A 2 4.91 -51.18 -36.55
C HIS A 2 5.93 -50.76 -35.47
N ARG A 3 5.70 -51.23 -34.23
CA ARG A 3 6.67 -51.27 -33.13
C ARG A 3 7.44 -52.60 -33.23
N ASP A 4 8.68 -52.62 -32.76
CA ASP A 4 9.31 -53.72 -32.00
C ASP A 4 10.75 -53.29 -31.61
N THR A 5 11.48 -53.84 -30.63
CA THR A 5 11.29 -54.25 -29.22
C THR A 5 12.75 -54.40 -28.67
N ALA A 6 12.93 -54.24 -27.36
CA ALA A 6 14.20 -54.12 -26.61
C ALA A 6 15.16 -55.34 -26.59
N LEU A 7 16.43 -55.12 -26.17
CA LEU A 7 17.21 -55.86 -25.13
C LEU A 7 18.67 -55.31 -25.06
N ASN A 8 19.09 -54.62 -23.99
CA ASN A 8 19.72 -55.10 -22.75
C ASN A 8 21.19 -55.58 -22.87
N LYS A 9 22.12 -54.91 -22.15
CA LYS A 9 23.25 -55.51 -21.41
C LYS A 9 24.02 -54.45 -20.56
N ARG A 10 23.99 -54.61 -19.23
CA ARG A 10 25.03 -54.15 -18.27
C ARG A 10 26.02 -55.31 -18.01
N PRO A 11 27.25 -55.05 -17.52
CA PRO A 11 27.53 -55.15 -16.07
C PRO A 11 28.56 -54.11 -15.51
N ALA A 12 28.38 -53.66 -14.26
CA ALA A 12 29.21 -53.84 -13.03
C ALA A 12 30.43 -52.89 -12.89
N ASN A 13 30.41 -51.85 -12.04
CA ASN A 13 30.69 -51.78 -10.57
C ASN A 13 32.16 -52.14 -10.23
N THR A 14 33.04 -51.25 -9.77
CA THR A 14 33.21 -50.77 -8.39
C THR A 14 34.48 -49.89 -8.35
N ASP A 15 34.53 -48.82 -7.56
CA ASP A 15 35.46 -48.74 -6.41
C ASP A 15 35.22 -47.47 -5.57
N THR A 16 35.31 -47.67 -4.26
CA THR A 16 35.02 -46.78 -3.16
C THR A 16 36.34 -46.36 -2.54
N THR A 17 36.63 -45.06 -2.44
CA THR A 17 37.43 -44.57 -1.30
C THR A 17 36.90 -43.26 -0.76
N ARG A 18 36.73 -43.31 0.56
CA ARG A 18 36.15 -42.37 1.49
C ARG A 18 37.32 -41.56 2.07
N SER A 19 37.17 -40.24 2.17
CA SER A 19 38.02 -39.42 3.04
C SER A 19 37.12 -38.49 3.83
N GLU A 20 36.80 -38.91 5.05
CA GLU A 20 36.18 -38.11 6.09
C GLU A 20 37.30 -37.40 6.88
N CYS A 21 37.11 -36.11 7.18
CA CYS A 21 37.75 -35.44 8.31
C CYS A 21 36.78 -34.39 8.91
N PRO A 22 36.90 -34.10 10.21
CA PRO A 22 35.73 -34.00 11.10
C PRO A 22 35.48 -32.60 11.68
N HIS A 23 34.24 -32.43 12.16
CA HIS A 23 33.74 -31.53 13.20
C HIS A 23 34.55 -30.29 13.61
N SER A 24 33.93 -29.11 13.40
CA SER A 24 33.91 -28.07 14.41
C SER A 24 32.60 -27.28 14.35
N HIS A 25 31.76 -27.52 15.36
CA HIS A 25 30.63 -26.70 15.73
C HIS A 25 31.04 -25.24 15.94
N LEU A 26 30.40 -24.31 15.24
CA LEU A 26 30.04 -23.01 15.80
C LEU A 26 28.77 -22.54 15.11
N HIS A 27 27.68 -22.70 15.83
CA HIS A 27 26.41 -22.05 15.55
C HIS A 27 26.63 -20.53 15.60
N ASN A 28 26.82 -19.89 14.47
CA ASN A 28 26.47 -18.47 14.33
C ASN A 28 25.02 -18.40 13.89
N LEU A 29 24.13 -18.72 14.82
CA LEU A 29 22.75 -18.28 14.75
C LEU A 29 22.76 -16.80 15.15
N ILE A 30 23.08 -15.93 14.20
CA ILE A 30 22.66 -14.53 14.32
C ILE A 30 21.14 -14.60 14.24
N LEU A 31 20.50 -14.65 15.40
CA LEU A 31 19.11 -14.25 15.57
C LEU A 31 19.05 -12.82 15.06
N LEU A 32 18.63 -12.66 13.80
CA LEU A 32 18.10 -11.41 13.30
C LEU A 32 16.94 -11.08 14.24
N LEU A 33 17.21 -10.23 15.23
CA LEU A 33 16.20 -9.42 15.87
C LEU A 33 15.65 -8.51 14.78
N LEU A 34 14.79 -9.08 13.92
CA LEU A 34 13.81 -8.29 13.22
C LEU A 34 13.11 -7.51 14.33
N PRO A 35 13.12 -6.16 14.31
CA PRO A 35 12.27 -5.44 15.24
C PRO A 35 10.88 -6.03 15.03
N SER A 36 10.29 -6.61 16.08
CA SER A 36 8.88 -6.95 16.09
C SER A 36 8.18 -5.72 15.55
N SER A 37 7.62 -5.82 14.34
CA SER A 37 6.93 -4.72 13.69
C SER A 37 5.96 -4.18 14.72
N MET A 38 6.23 -2.98 15.25
CA MET A 38 5.28 -2.38 16.18
C MET A 38 3.95 -2.33 15.42
N PRO A 39 2.84 -2.77 16.02
CA PRO A 39 1.55 -2.66 15.37
C PRO A 39 1.37 -1.19 15.01
N ILE A 40 1.13 -0.90 13.74
CA ILE A 40 0.86 0.46 13.33
C ILE A 40 -0.48 0.85 13.93
N VAL A 41 -0.44 1.83 14.82
CA VAL A 41 -1.62 2.39 15.47
C VAL A 41 -2.09 3.54 14.59
N LEU A 42 -3.25 3.39 13.97
CA LEU A 42 -3.91 4.49 13.27
C LEU A 42 -4.18 5.64 14.25
N PRO A 43 -4.20 6.90 13.80
CA PRO A 43 -4.51 8.03 14.67
C PRO A 43 -5.83 7.81 15.42
N GLU A 44 -5.88 8.17 16.71
CA GLU A 44 -7.08 8.00 17.54
C GLU A 44 -8.30 8.72 16.94
N SER A 45 -8.07 9.83 16.23
CA SER A 45 -9.10 10.56 15.47
C SER A 45 -9.80 9.70 14.43
N VAL A 46 -9.05 8.84 13.72
CA VAL A 46 -9.60 7.90 12.74
C VAL A 46 -10.54 6.91 13.44
N GLU A 47 -10.08 6.30 14.53
CA GLU A 47 -10.90 5.33 15.27
C GLU A 47 -12.16 6.00 15.83
N ARG A 48 -12.05 7.19 16.38
CA ARG A 48 -13.20 7.92 16.94
C ARG A 48 -14.29 8.19 15.90
N GLN A 49 -13.90 8.53 14.66
CA GLN A 49 -14.85 8.87 13.61
C GLN A 49 -15.38 7.63 12.86
N LEU A 50 -14.52 6.68 12.55
CA LEU A 50 -14.85 5.58 11.64
C LEU A 50 -15.22 4.26 12.31
N THR A 51 -15.16 4.16 13.65
CA THR A 51 -15.52 2.90 14.35
C THR A 51 -17.03 2.61 14.36
N SER A 52 -17.87 3.48 13.79
CA SER A 52 -19.28 3.12 13.55
C SER A 52 -19.40 1.93 12.57
N ASP A 53 -20.44 1.11 12.72
CA ASP A 53 -20.60 -0.14 11.95
C ASP A 53 -20.64 0.06 10.43
N ASN A 54 -20.90 1.28 9.94
CA ASN A 54 -21.10 1.56 8.52
C ASN A 54 -19.81 1.66 7.69
N TYR A 55 -18.65 1.78 8.34
CA TYR A 55 -17.36 1.90 7.66
C TYR A 55 -16.48 0.66 7.83
N GLN A 56 -16.93 -0.38 8.53
CA GLN A 56 -16.11 -1.58 8.75
C GLN A 56 -15.98 -2.38 7.45
N ARG A 57 -14.75 -2.74 7.08
CA ARG A 57 -14.50 -3.57 5.91
C ARG A 57 -14.68 -5.05 6.22
N ASP A 58 -15.60 -5.69 5.49
CA ASP A 58 -15.83 -7.13 5.57
C ASP A 58 -14.91 -7.97 4.65
N ASN A 59 -14.27 -7.33 3.66
CA ASN A 59 -13.48 -8.01 2.62
C ASN A 59 -12.03 -7.49 2.47
N PRO A 60 -11.19 -7.54 3.51
CA PRO A 60 -9.82 -7.02 3.48
C PRO A 60 -8.93 -7.62 2.37
N SER A 61 -9.28 -8.79 1.82
CA SER A 61 -8.58 -9.36 0.66
C SER A 61 -8.65 -8.48 -0.60
N CYS A 62 -9.68 -7.64 -0.74
CA CYS A 62 -9.77 -6.71 -1.88
C CYS A 62 -8.60 -5.71 -1.90
N VAL A 63 -8.12 -5.28 -0.72
CA VAL A 63 -7.04 -4.31 -0.57
C VAL A 63 -5.76 -4.91 -1.13
N THR A 64 -5.49 -6.16 -0.77
CA THR A 64 -4.30 -6.87 -1.28
C THR A 64 -4.40 -7.07 -2.80
N ALA A 65 -5.59 -7.40 -3.32
CA ALA A 65 -5.80 -7.53 -4.76
C ALA A 65 -5.60 -6.20 -5.50
N ALA A 66 -6.23 -5.12 -5.04
CA ALA A 66 -6.10 -3.79 -5.62
C ALA A 66 -4.65 -3.29 -5.63
N LEU A 67 -3.91 -3.47 -4.52
CA LEU A 67 -2.49 -3.08 -4.46
C LEU A 67 -1.61 -3.91 -5.39
N ASN A 68 -1.91 -5.20 -5.55
CA ASN A 68 -1.20 -6.07 -6.51
C ASN A 68 -1.49 -5.64 -7.96
N ASP A 69 -2.75 -5.34 -8.28
CA ASP A 69 -3.17 -4.89 -9.61
C ASP A 69 -2.56 -3.52 -9.96
N LEU A 70 -2.46 -2.64 -8.97
CA LEU A 70 -1.77 -1.36 -9.09
C LEU A 70 -0.25 -1.52 -9.12
N GLY A 71 0.30 -2.66 -8.71
CA GLY A 71 1.75 -2.92 -8.69
C GLY A 71 2.52 -2.06 -7.69
N VAL A 72 1.88 -1.62 -6.60
CA VAL A 72 2.48 -0.72 -5.60
C VAL A 72 2.64 -1.39 -4.24
N ARG A 73 3.50 -0.82 -3.38
CA ARG A 73 3.71 -1.26 -2.00
C ARG A 73 3.70 -0.06 -1.06
N PRO A 74 2.52 0.51 -0.75
CA PRO A 74 2.42 1.66 0.14
C PRO A 74 2.80 1.30 1.58
N SER A 75 2.85 2.30 2.45
CA SER A 75 3.17 2.10 3.87
C SER A 75 2.16 1.18 4.56
N THR A 76 2.62 0.57 5.66
CA THR A 76 1.74 -0.26 6.49
C THR A 76 0.57 0.55 7.09
N ALA A 77 0.71 1.86 7.29
CA ALA A 77 -0.40 2.72 7.73
C ALA A 77 -1.52 2.80 6.68
N PHE A 78 -1.15 2.93 5.41
CA PHE A 78 -2.08 2.89 4.30
C PHE A 78 -2.82 1.55 4.22
N VAL A 79 -2.06 0.45 4.28
CA VAL A 79 -2.62 -0.90 4.23
C VAL A 79 -3.56 -1.13 5.41
N GLU A 80 -3.18 -0.74 6.62
CA GLU A 80 -4.00 -0.90 7.83
C GLU A 80 -5.31 -0.12 7.74
N PHE A 81 -5.26 1.15 7.30
CA PHE A 81 -6.43 1.99 7.13
C PHE A 81 -7.43 1.36 6.16
N TYR A 82 -6.99 1.05 4.94
CA TYR A 82 -7.87 0.49 3.92
C TYR A 82 -8.26 -0.96 4.20
N SER A 83 -7.51 -1.73 5.01
CA SER A 83 -7.92 -3.07 5.42
C SER A 83 -9.02 -3.06 6.47
N ARG A 84 -9.11 -1.99 7.26
CA ARG A 84 -10.12 -1.84 8.32
C ARG A 84 -11.37 -1.12 7.84
N PHE A 85 -11.22 -0.13 6.97
CA PHE A 85 -12.33 0.74 6.58
C PHE A 85 -12.71 0.59 5.12
N THR A 86 -14.01 0.71 4.85
CA THR A 86 -14.61 0.73 3.52
C THR A 86 -15.49 1.96 3.31
N GLY A 87 -15.71 2.33 2.05
CA GLY A 87 -16.53 3.47 1.66
C GLY A 87 -15.70 4.74 1.43
N ALA A 88 -16.30 5.69 0.72
CA ALA A 88 -15.75 7.05 0.70
C ALA A 88 -15.94 7.67 2.10
N VAL A 89 -14.86 8.23 2.64
CA VAL A 89 -14.85 8.78 4.00
C VAL A 89 -14.58 10.28 3.95
N GLY A 90 -15.57 11.05 4.41
CA GLY A 90 -15.44 12.48 4.58
C GLY A 90 -14.76 12.84 5.90
N SER A 91 -14.29 14.08 5.98
CA SER A 91 -13.92 14.72 7.23
C SER A 91 -14.81 15.93 7.48
N ASP A 92 -15.08 16.22 8.74
CA ASP A 92 -15.86 17.39 9.16
C ASP A 92 -15.17 18.73 8.84
N THR A 93 -13.86 18.72 8.55
CA THR A 93 -13.06 19.94 8.38
C THR A 93 -12.66 20.23 6.94
N VAL A 94 -12.80 19.28 6.02
CA VAL A 94 -12.42 19.44 4.61
C VAL A 94 -13.54 18.98 3.67
N HIS A 95 -13.65 19.64 2.52
CA HIS A 95 -14.78 19.48 1.61
C HIS A 95 -14.58 18.43 0.51
N PHE A 96 -13.76 17.40 0.79
CA PHE A 96 -13.56 16.27 -0.12
C PHE A 96 -13.58 14.97 0.68
N GLU A 97 -13.98 13.89 0.02
CA GLU A 97 -13.99 12.54 0.58
C GLU A 97 -12.75 11.78 0.12
N LEU A 98 -12.10 11.07 1.03
CA LEU A 98 -11.12 10.06 0.66
C LEU A 98 -11.86 8.87 0.06
N LEU A 99 -11.46 8.49 -1.16
CA LEU A 99 -12.10 7.39 -1.85
C LEU A 99 -11.77 6.05 -1.19
N ASP A 100 -12.68 5.10 -1.38
CA ASP A 100 -12.39 3.68 -1.11
C ASP A 100 -11.27 3.18 -2.04
N LEU A 101 -10.56 2.14 -1.62
CA LEU A 101 -9.49 1.56 -2.43
C LEU A 101 -10.00 0.65 -3.56
N CYS A 102 -11.03 -0.16 -3.31
CA CYS A 102 -11.37 -1.34 -4.12
C CYS A 102 -12.89 -1.56 -4.33
N GLU A 103 -13.75 -0.89 -3.55
CA GLU A 103 -15.22 -0.98 -3.61
C GLU A 103 -15.81 0.29 -4.24
N ASN A 104 -17.14 0.45 -4.26
CA ASN A 104 -17.84 1.61 -4.86
C ASN A 104 -17.76 1.73 -6.40
N GLY A 105 -17.63 0.62 -7.11
CA GLY A 105 -17.71 0.60 -8.57
C GLY A 105 -16.49 1.29 -9.21
N GLU A 106 -16.72 2.28 -10.08
CA GLU A 106 -15.65 3.00 -10.79
C GLU A 106 -15.09 4.18 -9.97
N ASP A 107 -15.76 4.57 -8.88
CA ASP A 107 -15.38 5.72 -8.04
C ASP A 107 -14.50 5.29 -6.87
N ASN A 108 -13.35 4.67 -7.18
CA ASN A 108 -12.35 4.25 -6.20
C ASN A 108 -10.92 4.48 -6.67
N ILE A 109 -9.97 4.35 -5.73
CA ILE A 109 -8.55 4.57 -5.98
C ILE A 109 -8.02 3.65 -7.07
N LEU A 110 -8.42 2.37 -7.10
CA LEU A 110 -7.99 1.41 -8.12
C LEU A 110 -8.33 1.90 -9.53
N HIS A 111 -9.62 2.13 -9.78
CA HIS A 111 -10.13 2.54 -11.09
C HIS A 111 -9.63 3.93 -11.49
N LEU A 112 -9.66 4.90 -10.56
CA LEU A 112 -9.18 6.25 -10.82
C LEU A 112 -7.68 6.28 -11.14
N THR A 113 -6.87 5.51 -10.40
CA THR A 113 -5.42 5.43 -10.64
C THR A 113 -5.11 4.72 -11.95
N GLN A 114 -5.83 3.64 -12.28
CA GLN A 114 -5.68 2.96 -13.58
C GLN A 114 -6.05 3.89 -14.74
N ALA A 115 -7.18 4.59 -14.65
CA ALA A 115 -7.60 5.55 -15.65
C ALA A 115 -6.56 6.68 -15.81
N ALA A 116 -6.01 7.22 -14.72
CA ALA A 116 -4.98 8.24 -14.77
C ALA A 116 -3.68 7.74 -15.44
N ARG A 117 -3.26 6.50 -15.15
CA ARG A 117 -2.11 5.88 -15.82
C ARG A 117 -2.32 5.75 -17.32
N GLU A 118 -3.51 5.34 -17.74
CA GLU A 118 -3.85 5.14 -19.15
C GLU A 118 -4.02 6.45 -19.93
N HIS A 119 -4.70 7.44 -19.34
CA HIS A 119 -5.13 8.64 -20.06
C HIS A 119 -4.12 9.79 -19.96
N ILE A 120 -3.42 9.92 -18.84
CA ILE A 120 -2.51 11.04 -18.57
C ILE A 120 -1.09 10.59 -18.20
N GLY A 121 -0.80 9.27 -18.24
CA GLY A 121 0.55 8.76 -18.04
C GLY A 121 1.06 8.85 -16.60
N LEU A 122 0.16 8.87 -15.60
CA LEU A 122 0.52 8.90 -14.19
C LEU A 122 1.61 7.87 -13.85
N ALA A 123 2.68 8.29 -13.16
CA ALA A 123 3.77 7.39 -12.79
C ALA A 123 3.30 6.28 -11.83
N HIS A 124 3.86 5.07 -11.99
CA HIS A 124 3.43 3.88 -11.25
C HIS A 124 3.46 4.02 -9.72
N ARG A 125 4.34 4.85 -9.17
CA ARG A 125 4.44 5.04 -7.71
C ARG A 125 3.31 5.85 -7.10
N PHE A 126 2.53 6.57 -7.91
CA PHE A 126 1.46 7.43 -7.40
C PHE A 126 0.11 6.71 -7.36
N LEU A 127 -0.68 7.05 -6.33
CA LEU A 127 -2.08 6.66 -6.17
C LEU A 127 -2.96 7.91 -6.08
N MET A 128 -4.13 7.87 -6.74
CA MET A 128 -5.13 8.94 -6.73
C MET A 128 -6.10 8.73 -5.57
N LEU A 129 -5.95 9.48 -4.47
CA LEU A 129 -6.72 9.28 -3.23
C LEU A 129 -8.10 9.92 -3.27
N ALA A 130 -8.22 11.09 -3.90
CA ALA A 130 -9.47 11.83 -4.01
C ALA A 130 -9.39 12.87 -5.14
N PRO A 131 -10.51 13.17 -5.81
CA PRO A 131 -10.67 14.44 -6.51
C PRO A 131 -10.61 15.61 -5.51
N TYR A 132 -10.02 16.72 -5.91
CA TYR A 132 -9.88 17.90 -5.06
C TYR A 132 -10.05 19.20 -5.86
N GLY A 133 -11.00 20.05 -5.44
CA GLY A 133 -11.25 21.34 -6.07
C GLY A 133 -11.67 21.24 -7.55
N ASP A 134 -11.37 22.29 -8.32
CA ASP A 134 -11.72 22.40 -9.74
C ASP A 134 -10.76 21.60 -10.64
N GLY A 135 -10.78 20.28 -10.49
CA GLY A 135 -10.03 19.33 -11.32
C GLY A 135 -8.68 18.89 -10.78
N GLY A 136 -8.30 19.33 -9.58
CA GLY A 136 -7.12 18.81 -8.88
C GLY A 136 -7.38 17.44 -8.26
N PHE A 137 -6.32 16.87 -7.70
CA PHE A 137 -6.34 15.58 -7.04
C PHE A 137 -5.48 15.59 -5.78
N LEU A 138 -5.90 14.81 -4.80
CA LEU A 138 -5.05 14.37 -3.71
C LEU A 138 -4.35 13.08 -4.15
N ILE A 139 -3.02 13.03 -4.07
CA ILE A 139 -2.24 11.85 -4.44
C ILE A 139 -1.32 11.39 -3.31
N LEU A 140 -1.01 10.10 -3.29
CA LEU A 140 0.03 9.50 -2.45
C LEU A 140 1.21 9.08 -3.31
N ASP A 141 2.42 9.48 -2.93
CA ASP A 141 3.65 8.83 -3.40
C ASP A 141 3.93 7.60 -2.54
N THR A 142 3.77 6.41 -3.11
CA THR A 142 3.95 5.15 -2.37
C THR A 142 5.42 4.83 -2.05
N GLU A 143 6.39 5.54 -2.65
CA GLU A 143 7.81 5.36 -2.32
C GLU A 143 8.24 6.19 -1.11
N SER A 144 7.77 7.44 -1.01
CA SER A 144 8.09 8.35 0.11
C SER A 144 7.04 8.36 1.22
N ASP A 145 5.86 7.78 0.98
CA ASP A 145 4.66 7.85 1.81
C ASP A 145 4.06 9.27 1.94
N GLN A 146 4.54 10.23 1.15
CA GLN A 146 4.08 11.63 1.22
C GLN A 146 2.78 11.83 0.44
N VAL A 147 1.95 12.75 0.94
CA VAL A 147 0.67 13.11 0.35
C VAL A 147 0.76 14.51 -0.25
N PHE A 148 0.22 14.70 -1.45
CA PHE A 148 0.29 15.96 -2.20
C PHE A 148 -1.09 16.36 -2.73
N TYR A 149 -1.35 17.66 -2.78
CA TYR A 149 -2.35 18.22 -3.68
C TYR A 149 -1.66 18.55 -5.01
N VAL A 150 -2.26 18.10 -6.11
CA VAL A 150 -1.82 18.40 -7.47
C VAL A 150 -2.98 18.97 -8.27
N ASP A 151 -2.69 19.85 -9.22
CA ASP A 151 -3.68 20.27 -10.21
C ASP A 151 -3.81 19.23 -11.34
N ALA A 152 -4.79 19.46 -12.22
CA ALA A 152 -5.08 18.55 -13.34
C ALA A 152 -3.95 18.48 -14.39
N GLU A 153 -3.08 19.50 -14.46
CA GLU A 153 -2.12 19.71 -15.54
C GLU A 153 -0.67 19.63 -15.03
N GLY A 154 -0.07 18.44 -15.07
CA GLY A 154 1.37 18.27 -14.87
C GLY A 154 1.84 18.20 -13.42
N GLY A 155 0.93 18.34 -12.43
CA GLY A 155 1.29 18.33 -11.02
C GLY A 155 2.06 17.08 -10.54
N THR A 156 1.92 15.91 -11.18
CA THR A 156 2.69 14.71 -10.81
C THR A 156 4.16 14.77 -11.25
N ASP A 157 4.45 15.44 -12.37
CA ASP A 157 5.83 15.69 -12.81
C ASP A 157 6.51 16.70 -11.88
N ASP A 158 5.77 17.72 -11.43
CA ASP A 158 6.26 18.69 -10.46
C ASP A 158 6.53 18.06 -9.09
N VAL A 159 5.69 17.12 -8.65
CA VAL A 159 5.98 16.28 -7.47
C VAL A 159 7.26 15.47 -7.70
N ALA A 160 7.42 14.83 -8.87
CA ALA A 160 8.62 14.04 -9.16
C ALA A 160 9.91 14.88 -9.22
N ASN A 161 9.80 16.15 -9.59
CA ASN A 161 10.90 17.11 -9.64
C ASN A 161 11.11 17.88 -8.33
N GLY A 162 10.30 17.62 -7.30
CA GLY A 162 10.38 18.30 -6.00
C GLY A 162 9.98 19.77 -6.03
N VAL A 163 9.12 20.15 -6.98
CA VAL A 163 8.59 21.51 -7.13
C VAL A 163 7.39 21.75 -6.21
N VAL A 164 6.60 20.70 -5.95
CA VAL A 164 5.44 20.75 -5.05
C VAL A 164 5.84 20.30 -3.65
N GLU A 165 5.49 21.10 -2.64
CA GLU A 165 5.65 20.71 -1.24
C GLU A 165 4.55 19.71 -0.84
N PRO A 166 4.86 18.70 -0.02
CA PRO A 166 3.87 17.75 0.46
C PRO A 166 2.88 18.43 1.41
N GLU A 167 1.61 18.05 1.30
CA GLU A 167 0.58 18.39 2.28
C GLU A 167 0.86 17.70 3.62
N ALA A 168 1.38 16.46 3.56
CA ALA A 168 1.80 15.70 4.72
C ALA A 168 3.03 14.86 4.42
N THR A 169 3.92 14.70 5.40
CA THR A 169 5.18 13.97 5.22
C THR A 169 5.02 12.45 5.29
N SER A 170 3.84 11.98 5.69
CA SER A 170 3.44 10.57 5.68
C SER A 170 1.92 10.43 5.55
N PHE A 171 1.44 9.27 5.10
CA PHE A 171 0.00 8.99 5.06
C PHE A 171 -0.60 8.95 6.48
N HIS A 172 0.18 8.51 7.47
CA HIS A 172 -0.25 8.52 8.87
C HIS A 172 -0.48 9.94 9.40
N GLU A 173 0.45 10.86 9.13
CA GLU A 173 0.30 12.28 9.49
C GLU A 173 -0.89 12.91 8.77
N PHE A 174 -1.07 12.58 7.48
CA PHE A 174 -2.24 13.02 6.73
C PHE A 174 -3.55 12.58 7.41
N LEU A 175 -3.68 11.31 7.79
CA LEU A 175 -4.86 10.82 8.51
C LEU A 175 -5.08 11.56 9.84
N ALA A 176 -4.00 11.85 10.58
CA ALA A 176 -4.09 12.56 11.84
C ALA A 176 -4.65 13.97 11.66
N SER A 177 -4.18 14.69 10.64
CA SER A 177 -4.65 16.03 10.27
C SER A 177 -6.07 16.01 9.72
N TYR A 178 -6.33 15.12 8.74
CA TYR A 178 -7.61 15.00 8.05
C TYR A 178 -8.75 14.71 9.02
N PHE A 179 -8.55 13.83 10.00
CA PHE A 179 -9.56 13.48 11.00
C PHE A 179 -9.46 14.27 12.32
N ALA A 180 -8.60 15.30 12.43
CA ALA A 180 -8.41 16.02 13.68
C ALA A 180 -9.71 16.65 14.25
N GLY A 181 -10.71 16.91 13.39
CA GLY A 181 -11.94 17.60 13.74
C GLY A 181 -11.71 19.11 13.97
N PRO A 182 -12.78 19.91 14.15
CA PRO A 182 -12.62 21.30 14.54
C PRO A 182 -11.92 21.37 15.90
N VAL A 183 -10.81 22.11 15.97
CA VAL A 183 -10.19 22.44 17.25
C VAL A 183 -11.22 23.27 18.03
N ASP A 184 -11.70 22.75 19.16
CA ASP A 184 -12.52 23.52 20.10
C ASP A 184 -11.74 24.79 20.45
N THR A 185 -12.09 25.89 19.78
CA THR A 185 -11.61 27.20 20.19
C THR A 185 -12.30 27.47 21.51
N PRO A 186 -11.56 27.63 22.62
CA PRO A 186 -12.19 27.90 23.91
C PRO A 186 -13.03 29.16 23.74
N SER A 187 -14.34 29.02 23.96
CA SER A 187 -15.27 30.13 24.00
C SER A 187 -14.75 31.12 25.03
N VAL A 188 -14.25 32.26 24.54
CA VAL A 188 -13.84 33.36 25.41
C VAL A 188 -15.13 33.90 26.01
N ALA A 189 -15.38 33.51 27.26
CA ALA A 189 -16.47 34.00 28.09
C ALA A 189 -16.28 35.48 28.46
#